data_AF-A0A438DEF5-F1
#
_entry.id   AF-A0A438DEF5-F1
#
_cell.length_a   1.000
_cell.length_b   1.000
_cell.length_c   1.000
_cell.angle_alpha   90.00
_cell.angle_beta   90.00
_cell.angle_gamma   90.00
#
_symmetry.space_group_name_H-M   'P 1'
#
loop_
_entity.id
_entity.type
_entity.pdbx_description
1 polymer ?
#
loop_
_entity_poly.entity_id
_entity_poly.type
_entity_poly.pdbx_seq_one_letter_code
_entity_poly.pdbx_strand_id
1 'polypeptide(L)' 'MARSLAQFKHFDRWVWLFICCMQEAKVLWERIQERQGLNKWRPDLEEEYEDKEGNIYNKKTYTDLQRQGLI' A
#
# COMPACT_ATOMS: atom_id res chain seq x y z
N MET A 1 26.15 -49.08 -3.10
CA MET A 1 25.31 -48.09 -2.37
C MET A 1 25.66 -46.64 -2.76
N ALA A 2 25.64 -46.26 -4.05
CA ALA A 2 26.11 -44.92 -4.48
C ALA A 2 25.13 -44.16 -5.41
N ARG A 3 23.85 -44.54 -5.43
CA ARG A 3 22.83 -43.85 -6.25
C ARG A 3 21.99 -42.81 -5.48
N SER A 4 22.11 -42.73 -4.15
CA SER A 4 21.24 -41.88 -3.31
C SER A 4 21.68 -40.43 -3.17
N LEU A 5 22.96 -40.11 -3.34
CA LEU A 5 23.47 -38.75 -3.08
C LEU A 5 23.13 -37.73 -4.18
N ALA A 6 22.98 -38.19 -5.44
CA ALA A 6 22.65 -37.30 -6.56
C ALA A 6 21.17 -36.86 -6.54
N GLN A 7 20.26 -37.77 -6.17
CA GLN A 7 18.84 -37.45 -6.02
C GLN A 7 18.58 -36.50 -4.84
N PHE A 8 19.34 -36.64 -3.75
CA PHE A 8 19.24 -35.74 -2.59
C PHE A 8 19.64 -34.30 -2.92
N LYS A 9 20.77 -34.12 -3.62
CA LYS A 9 21.24 -32.79 -4.06
C LYS A 9 20.32 -32.11 -5.08
N HIS A 10 19.60 -32.89 -5.89
CA HIS A 10 18.63 -32.35 -6.84
C HIS A 10 17.41 -31.80 -6.10
N PHE A 11 16.90 -32.52 -5.10
CA PHE A 11 15.76 -32.06 -4.30
C PHE A 11 16.09 -30.76 -3.53
N ASP A 12 17.29 -30.68 -2.94
CA ASP A 12 17.75 -29.48 -2.24
C ASP A 12 17.81 -28.25 -3.16
N ARG A 13 18.22 -28.39 -4.42
CA ARG A 13 18.30 -27.27 -5.36
C ARG A 13 16.93 -26.65 -5.65
N TRP A 14 15.89 -27.48 -5.79
CA TRP A 14 14.52 -27.01 -6.06
C TRP A 14 13.89 -26.38 -4.82
N VAL A 15 14.14 -26.95 -3.64
CA VAL A 15 13.69 -26.35 -2.37
C VAL A 15 14.35 -24.99 -2.16
N TRP A 16 15.65 -24.87 -2.46
CA TRP A 16 16.37 -23.60 -2.34
C TRP A 16 15.85 -22.53 -3.31
N LEU A 17 15.59 -22.89 -4.57
CA LEU A 17 14.99 -22.00 -5.55
C LEU A 17 13.60 -21.51 -5.11
N PHE A 18 12.78 -22.41 -4.55
CA PHE A 18 11.45 -22.05 -4.05
C PHE A 18 11.51 -21.06 -2.88
N ILE A 19 12.43 -21.27 -1.93
CA ILE A 19 12.64 -20.36 -0.79
C ILE A 19 13.11 -18.98 -1.29
N CYS A 20 14.03 -18.93 -2.25
CA CYS A 20 14.54 -17.68 -2.82
C CYS A 20 13.41 -16.87 -3.49
N CYS A 21 12.61 -17.50 -4.35
CA CYS A 21 11.49 -16.82 -5.01
C CYS A 21 10.43 -16.31 -4.02
N MET A 22 10.14 -17.07 -2.96
CA MET A 22 9.21 -16.63 -1.91
C MET A 22 9.73 -15.40 -1.16
N GLN A 23 11.03 -15.35 -0.86
CA GLN A 23 11.65 -14.20 -0.21
C GLN A 23 11.63 -12.97 -1.14
N GLU A 24 11.98 -13.15 -2.41
CA GLU A 24 11.95 -12.08 -3.41
C GLU A 24 10.54 -11.51 -3.60
N ALA A 25 9.51 -12.37 -3.67
CA ALA A 25 8.12 -11.95 -3.79
C ALA A 25 7.65 -11.13 -2.58
N LYS A 26 8.05 -11.52 -1.35
CA LYS A 26 7.74 -10.75 -0.14
C LYS A 26 8.39 -9.37 -0.15
N VAL A 27 9.67 -9.28 -0.49
CA VAL A 27 10.39 -8.00 -0.61
C VAL A 27 9.77 -7.11 -1.68
N LEU A 28 9.34 -7.68 -2.80
CA LEU A 28 8.64 -6.93 -3.85
C LEU A 28 7.31 -6.37 -3.34
N TRP A 29 6.53 -7.17 -2.61
CA TRP A 29 5.26 -6.74 -2.04
C TRP A 29 5.44 -5.59 -1.04
N GLU A 30 6.42 -5.68 -0.14
CA GLU A 30 6.74 -4.60 0.81
C GLU A 30 7.09 -3.30 0.08
N ARG A 31 7.91 -3.36 -0.98
CA ARG A 31 8.25 -2.20 -1.81
C ARG A 31 7.05 -1.61 -2.54
N ILE A 32 6.12 -2.46 -3.00
CA ILE A 32 4.87 -1.99 -3.62
C ILE A 32 4.00 -1.29 -2.57
N GLN A 33 3.88 -1.86 -1.37
CA GLN A 33 3.10 -1.28 -0.26
C GLN A 33 3.67 0.08 0.19
N GLU A 34 5.00 0.21 0.31
CA GLU A 34 5.65 1.49 0.61
C GLU A 34 5.33 2.56 -0.43
N ARG A 35 5.36 2.20 -1.72
CA ARG A 35 4.98 3.11 -2.81
C ARG A 35 3.49 3.43 -2.82
N GLN A 36 2.64 2.48 -2.44
CA GLN A 36 1.19 2.67 -2.33
C GLN A 36 0.76 3.45 -1.08
N GLY A 37 1.62 3.57 -0.06
CA GLY A 37 1.37 4.40 1.12
C GLY A 37 1.14 5.89 0.80
N LEU A 38 1.54 6.33 -0.40
CA LEU A 38 1.24 7.66 -0.96
C LEU A 38 -0.23 7.81 -1.41
N ASN A 39 -0.96 6.71 -1.62
CA ASN A 39 -2.37 6.66 -2.04
C ASN A 39 -3.31 6.20 -0.91
N LYS A 40 -2.92 6.37 0.36
CA LYS A 40 -3.92 6.33 1.44
C LYS A 40 -4.72 7.63 1.36
N TRP A 41 -5.98 7.54 0.92
CA TRP A 41 -6.95 8.63 1.02
C TRP A 41 -6.79 9.33 2.38
N ARG A 42 -6.45 10.62 2.36
CA ARG A 42 -6.21 11.42 3.56
C ARG A 42 -7.45 12.27 3.77
N PRO A 43 -8.44 11.84 4.57
CA PRO A 43 -9.68 12.59 4.76
C PRO A 43 -9.44 14.04 5.24
N ASP A 44 -8.37 14.29 5.98
CA ASP A 44 -8.03 15.66 6.42
C ASP A 44 -7.59 16.60 5.27
N LEU A 45 -7.21 16.05 4.11
CA LEU A 45 -6.69 16.79 2.96
C LEU A 45 -7.67 16.77 1.77
N GLU A 46 -8.42 15.68 1.60
CA GLU A 46 -9.23 15.37 0.41
C GLU A 46 -10.74 15.35 0.67
N GLU A 47 -11.21 15.57 1.91
CA GLU A 47 -12.66 15.65 2.21
C GLU A 47 -13.20 17.06 1.85
N GLU A 48 -14.06 17.08 0.81
CA GLU A 48 -14.71 18.25 0.27
C GLU A 48 -16.13 18.41 0.84
N TYR A 49 -16.48 19.62 1.26
CA TYR A 49 -17.77 19.99 1.84
C TYR A 49 -18.49 20.98 0.93
N GLU A 50 -19.78 20.75 0.72
CA GLU A 50 -20.65 21.62 -0.06
C GLU A 50 -21.43 22.56 0.88
N ASP A 51 -21.47 23.85 0.54
CA ASP A 51 -22.37 24.82 1.20
C ASP A 51 -23.80 24.74 0.64
N LYS A 52 -24.69 25.63 1.09
CA LYS A 52 -26.09 25.67 0.62
C LYS A 52 -26.25 26.24 -0.79
N GLU A 53 -25.23 26.91 -1.32
CA GLU A 53 -25.20 27.52 -2.64
C GLU A 53 -24.52 26.61 -3.68
N GLY A 54 -23.98 25.47 -3.25
CA GLY A 54 -23.31 24.48 -4.10
C GLY A 54 -21.81 24.72 -4.27
N ASN A 55 -21.19 25.57 -3.45
CA ASN A 55 -19.76 25.80 -3.49
C ASN A 55 -19.02 24.73 -2.68
N ILE A 56 -17.93 24.22 -3.26
CA ILE A 56 -17.14 23.13 -2.71
C ILE A 56 -15.87 23.67 -2.04
N TYR A 57 -15.69 23.37 -0.76
CA TYR A 57 -14.55 23.80 0.03
C TYR A 57 -13.86 22.63 0.72
N ASN A 58 -12.55 22.75 0.93
CA ASN A 58 -11.82 21.83 1.81
C ASN A 58 -12.28 22.04 3.27
N LYS A 59 -12.30 20.98 4.07
CA LYS A 59 -12.79 20.94 5.47
C LYS A 59 -12.37 22.14 6.32
N LYS A 60 -11.09 22.51 6.28
CA LYS A 60 -10.56 23.65 7.05
C LYS A 60 -11.26 24.95 6.66
N THR A 61 -11.28 25.24 5.36
CA THR A 61 -11.91 26.44 4.80
C THR A 61 -13.40 26.48 5.11
N TYR A 62 -14.10 25.35 4.97
CA TYR A 62 -15.52 25.25 5.29
C TYR A 62 -15.79 25.62 6.77
N THR A 63 -15.04 25.02 7.70
CA THR A 63 -15.23 25.31 9.14
C THR A 63 -14.87 26.75 9.51
N ASP A 64 -13.88 27.35 8.84
CA ASP A 64 -13.51 28.75 9.07
C ASP A 64 -14.56 29.71 8.51
N LEU A 65 -15.14 29.42 7.34
CA LEU A 65 -16.25 30.19 6.75
C LEU A 65 -17.53 30.08 7.58
N GLN A 66 -17.85 28.88 8.08
CA GLN A 66 -19.00 28.63 8.95
C GLN A 66 -18.86 29.37 10.29
N ARG A 67 -17.65 29.44 10.87
CA ARG A 67 -17.37 30.23 12.09
C ARG A 67 -17.50 31.73 11.87
N GLN A 68 -17.16 32.20 10.66
CA GLN A 68 -17.30 33.61 10.28
C GLN A 68 -18.74 33.97 9.88
N GLY A 69 -19.62 32.97 9.68
CA GLY A 69 -21.00 33.18 9.22
C GLY A 69 -21.10 33.58 7.75
N LEU A 70 -20.12 33.18 6.93
CA LEU A 70 -20.07 33.50 5.50
C LEU A 70 -20.77 32.44 4.63
N ILE A 71 -21.07 31.25 5.19
CA ILE A 71 -21.79 30.13 4.57
C ILE A 71 -22.72 29.43 5.57
#